data_AF-A0A401M227-F1
#
_entry.id   AF-A0A401M227-F1
#
_cell.length_a   1.000
_cell.length_b   1.000
_cell.length_c   1.000
_cell.angle_alpha   90.00
_cell.angle_beta   90.00
_cell.angle_gamma   90.00
#
_symmetry.space_group_name_H-M   'P 1'
#
loop_
_entity.id
_entity.type
_entity.pdbx_description
1 polymer ?
#
loop_
_entity_poly.entity_id
_entity_poly.type
_entity_poly.pdbx_seq_one_letter_code
_entity_poly.pdbx_strand_id
1 'polypeptide(L)'
;MGGLPAQAIERMLSGHPDRKSWWLAPMLDAYAAGSPEGQALVHDLLDAIAGSAFPLLPPRSLRYIEAPAPYDGTSPSVFLSGGITGCPNWQLQTVLKLDAIGSPAVVLNPRRRFFPTGQPGALREQITWEYEPLRRADVILMWFCEQEIQPIALCELGAHAARGTRPAVGAHPTIRDAWTSWSNCGWPAPM
;
A
#
# COMPACT_ATOMS: atom_id res chain seq x y z
N MET A 1 -23.14 -18.21 16.52
CA MET A 1 -22.54 -16.92 16.13
C MET A 1 -22.18 -16.17 17.40
N GLY A 2 -20.93 -16.25 17.83
CA GLY A 2 -20.43 -15.51 18.98
C GLY A 2 -19.05 -15.01 18.63
N GLY A 3 -18.98 -13.81 18.04
CA GLY A 3 -17.71 -13.13 17.83
C GLY A 3 -17.08 -12.82 19.19
N LEU A 4 -15.75 -12.82 19.25
CA LEU A 4 -15.05 -12.37 20.45
C LEU A 4 -15.45 -10.91 20.74
N PRO A 5 -15.84 -10.56 21.98
CA PRO A 5 -16.18 -9.19 22.31
C PRO A 5 -14.95 -8.29 22.11
N ALA A 6 -15.16 -7.03 21.71
CA ALA A 6 -14.07 -6.08 21.42
C ALA A 6 -13.01 -6.00 22.54
N GLN A 7 -13.44 -6.04 23.81
CA GLN A 7 -12.55 -6.08 24.98
C GLN A 7 -11.70 -7.36 25.11
N ALA A 8 -12.14 -8.49 24.56
CA ALA A 8 -11.35 -9.71 24.50
C ALA A 8 -10.27 -9.62 23.40
N ILE A 9 -10.63 -9.06 22.25
CA ILE A 9 -9.69 -8.76 21.16
C ILE A 9 -8.64 -7.76 21.65
N GLU A 10 -9.03 -6.65 22.28
CA GLU A 10 -8.12 -5.66 22.85
C GLU A 10 -7.13 -6.27 23.86
N ARG A 11 -7.58 -7.19 24.73
CA ARG A 11 -6.70 -7.90 25.68
C ARG A 11 -5.75 -8.89 25.02
N MET A 12 -6.15 -9.52 23.92
CA MET A 12 -5.25 -10.40 23.15
C MET A 12 -4.20 -9.60 22.36
N LEU A 13 -4.56 -8.38 21.94
CA LEU A 13 -3.70 -7.51 21.13
C LEU A 13 -2.77 -6.62 21.98
N SER A 14 -3.13 -6.32 23.22
CA SER A 14 -2.30 -5.56 24.15
C SER A 14 -1.37 -6.49 24.94
N GLY A 15 -0.06 -6.24 24.87
CA GLY A 15 0.91 -6.85 25.78
C GLY A 15 1.72 -8.05 25.27
N HIS A 16 1.70 -8.39 23.97
CA HIS A 16 2.61 -9.42 23.47
C HIS A 16 4.07 -8.89 23.44
N PRO A 17 5.04 -9.57 24.08
CA PRO A 17 6.44 -9.09 24.20
C PRO A 17 7.08 -8.89 22.82
N ASP A 18 6.74 -9.75 21.87
CA ASP A 18 7.26 -9.68 20.49
C ASP A 18 6.37 -8.88 19.54
N ARG A 19 5.36 -8.14 20.01
CA ARG A 19 4.44 -7.42 19.12
C ARG A 19 5.18 -6.57 18.09
N LYS A 20 6.32 -5.98 18.45
CA LYS A 20 7.14 -5.16 17.54
C LYS A 20 7.77 -5.93 16.36
N SER A 21 7.94 -7.24 16.48
CA SER A 21 8.49 -8.11 15.42
C SER A 21 7.42 -8.62 14.46
N TRP A 22 6.13 -8.45 14.81
CA TRP A 22 5.04 -8.89 13.97
C TRP A 22 4.87 -7.92 12.80
N TRP A 23 4.70 -8.47 11.61
CA TRP A 23 4.44 -7.66 10.42
C TRP A 23 3.09 -6.90 10.52
N LEU A 24 2.11 -7.44 11.26
CA LEU A 24 0.83 -6.80 11.57
C LEU A 24 0.88 -5.78 12.71
N ALA A 25 2.03 -5.60 13.38
CA ALA A 25 2.13 -4.68 14.52
C ALA A 25 1.57 -3.28 14.22
N PRO A 26 1.86 -2.65 13.07
CA PRO A 26 1.35 -1.31 12.77
C PRO A 26 -0.18 -1.25 12.67
N MET A 27 -0.81 -2.29 12.08
CA MET A 27 -2.27 -2.38 11.99
C MET A 27 -2.88 -2.52 13.39
N LEU A 28 -2.31 -3.40 14.21
CA LEU A 28 -2.79 -3.62 15.58
C LEU A 28 -2.58 -2.38 16.46
N ASP A 29 -1.46 -1.66 16.29
CA ASP A 29 -1.18 -0.40 16.97
C ASP A 29 -2.18 0.69 16.57
N ALA A 30 -2.47 0.81 15.28
CA ALA A 30 -3.48 1.74 14.76
C ALA A 30 -4.89 1.42 15.25
N TYR A 31 -5.25 0.13 15.32
CA TYR A 31 -6.51 -0.34 15.89
C TYR A 31 -6.64 0.05 17.37
N ALA A 32 -5.62 -0.23 18.18
CA ALA A 32 -5.61 0.10 19.61
C ALA A 32 -5.64 1.61 19.88
N ALA A 33 -5.09 2.41 18.95
CA ALA A 33 -5.17 3.87 19.01
C ALA A 33 -6.53 4.45 18.55
N GLY A 34 -7.47 3.60 18.12
CA GLY A 34 -8.79 4.02 17.65
C GLY A 34 -8.76 4.72 16.29
N SER A 35 -7.74 4.50 15.46
CA SER A 35 -7.70 5.04 14.10
C SER A 35 -8.84 4.45 13.28
N PRO A 36 -9.69 5.27 12.61
CA PRO A 36 -10.72 4.77 11.70
C PRO A 36 -10.16 3.85 10.61
N GLU A 37 -8.94 4.13 10.15
CA GLU A 37 -8.24 3.36 9.14
C GLU A 37 -7.75 2.01 9.69
N GLY A 38 -7.23 1.99 10.92
CA GLY A 38 -6.83 0.77 11.63
C GLY A 38 -8.02 -0.12 11.99
N GLN A 39 -9.15 0.48 12.36
CA GLN A 39 -10.41 -0.22 12.58
C GLN A 39 -10.95 -0.84 11.30
N ALA A 40 -11.02 -0.08 10.20
CA ALA A 40 -11.43 -0.58 8.89
C ALA A 40 -10.53 -1.73 8.42
N LEU A 41 -9.22 -1.62 8.58
CA LEU A 41 -8.25 -2.67 8.25
C LEU A 41 -8.48 -3.98 9.03
N VAL A 42 -8.73 -3.89 10.33
CA VAL A 42 -9.04 -5.07 11.16
C VAL A 42 -10.38 -5.67 10.75
N HIS A 43 -11.38 -4.84 10.47
CA HIS A 43 -12.68 -5.31 9.97
C HIS A 43 -12.55 -6.01 8.62
N ASP A 44 -11.86 -5.41 7.65
CA ASP A 44 -11.57 -6.02 6.34
C ASP A 44 -10.84 -7.37 6.50
N LEU A 45 -9.85 -7.45 7.42
CA LEU A 45 -9.13 -8.69 7.71
C LEU A 45 -10.05 -9.75 8.31
N LEU A 46 -10.90 -9.37 9.28
CA LEU A 46 -11.86 -10.28 9.90
C LEU A 46 -12.93 -10.75 8.92
N ASP A 47 -13.42 -9.86 8.05
CA ASP A 47 -14.38 -10.18 6.99
C ASP A 47 -13.75 -11.10 5.94
N ALA A 48 -12.48 -10.87 5.59
CA ALA A 48 -11.73 -11.79 4.73
C ALA A 48 -11.59 -13.17 5.38
N ILE A 49 -11.23 -13.24 6.68
CA ILE A 49 -11.12 -14.49 7.44
C ILE A 49 -12.48 -15.19 7.60
N ALA A 50 -13.57 -14.44 7.75
CA ALA A 50 -14.91 -14.99 7.97
C ALA A 50 -15.61 -15.41 6.67
N GLY A 51 -15.36 -14.69 5.56
CA GLY A 51 -15.99 -14.90 4.26
C GLY A 51 -15.27 -15.92 3.38
N SER A 52 -13.97 -16.12 3.59
CA SER A 52 -13.22 -17.22 2.99
C SER A 52 -13.03 -18.28 4.05
N ALA A 53 -13.59 -19.48 3.87
CA ALA A 53 -13.24 -20.63 4.69
C ALA A 53 -11.74 -20.87 4.55
N PHE A 54 -10.95 -20.21 5.40
CA PHE A 54 -9.51 -20.19 5.36
C PHE A 54 -9.06 -21.66 5.34
N PRO A 55 -8.48 -22.19 4.24
CA PRO A 55 -7.51 -23.23 4.46
C PRO A 55 -6.46 -22.55 5.33
N LEU A 56 -6.27 -23.04 6.56
CA LEU A 56 -5.16 -22.67 7.44
C LEU A 56 -3.99 -22.23 6.55
N LEU A 57 -3.66 -20.92 6.57
CA LEU A 57 -2.66 -20.35 5.67
C LEU A 57 -1.51 -21.36 5.62
N PRO A 58 -1.17 -21.93 4.45
CA PRO A 58 0.11 -22.63 4.39
C PRO A 58 1.16 -21.63 4.89
N PRO A 59 2.19 -22.05 5.63
CA PRO A 59 3.17 -21.16 6.23
C PRO A 59 4.06 -20.59 5.12
N ARG A 60 3.49 -19.72 4.29
CA ARG A 60 4.19 -19.03 3.24
C ARG A 60 4.30 -17.60 3.71
N SER A 61 5.53 -17.20 4.00
CA SER A 61 5.82 -15.82 4.29
C SER A 61 5.50 -14.99 3.05
N LEU A 62 4.57 -14.04 3.18
CA LEU A 62 4.49 -12.95 2.21
C LEU A 62 5.88 -12.34 2.07
N ARG A 63 6.41 -12.33 0.85
CA ARG A 63 7.72 -11.75 0.58
C ARG A 63 7.52 -10.25 0.46
N TYR A 64 7.92 -9.51 1.48
CA TYR A 64 7.76 -8.05 1.55
C TYR A 64 9.14 -7.40 1.54
N ILE A 65 9.34 -6.43 0.65
CA ILE A 65 10.56 -5.63 0.56
C ILE A 65 10.15 -4.15 0.64
N GLU A 66 10.58 -3.49 1.70
CA GLU A 66 10.40 -2.05 1.91
C GLU A 66 11.64 -1.30 1.46
N ALA A 67 11.47 -0.11 0.90
CA ALA A 67 12.61 0.77 0.63
C ALA A 67 13.44 1.04 1.90
N PRO A 68 14.78 1.02 1.84
CA PRO A 68 15.63 0.81 0.66
C PRO A 68 16.16 -0.63 0.51
N ALA A 69 15.51 -1.64 1.08
CA ALA A 69 16.01 -3.02 1.06
C ALA A 69 16.12 -3.56 -0.38
N PRO A 70 17.21 -4.25 -0.75
CA PRO A 70 17.47 -4.61 -2.14
C PRO A 70 16.47 -5.65 -2.67
N TYR A 71 16.13 -5.53 -3.95
CA TYR A 71 15.36 -6.51 -4.72
C TYR A 71 16.22 -7.09 -5.84
N ASP A 72 16.39 -8.41 -5.84
CA ASP A 72 17.26 -9.12 -6.80
C ASP A 72 16.62 -9.34 -8.17
N GLY A 73 15.30 -9.16 -8.31
CA GLY A 73 14.53 -9.35 -9.53
C GLY A 73 14.39 -10.79 -10.00
N THR A 74 14.52 -11.77 -9.10
CA THR A 74 14.41 -13.19 -9.45
C THR A 74 13.02 -13.79 -9.24
N SER A 75 12.19 -13.15 -8.42
CA SER A 75 10.84 -13.63 -8.07
C SER A 75 9.75 -12.80 -8.75
N PRO A 76 8.56 -13.37 -9.05
CA PRO A 76 7.41 -12.56 -9.46
C PRO A 76 7.13 -11.45 -8.44
N SER A 77 6.79 -10.25 -8.89
CA SER A 77 6.76 -9.06 -8.04
C SER A 77 5.66 -8.06 -8.38
N VAL A 78 5.17 -7.38 -7.35
CA VAL A 78 4.21 -6.27 -7.45
C VAL A 78 4.82 -5.03 -6.83
N PHE A 79 4.96 -3.95 -7.62
CA PHE A 79 5.37 -2.64 -7.11
C PHE A 79 4.15 -1.79 -6.76
N LEU A 80 4.19 -1.16 -5.58
CA LEU A 80 3.12 -0.29 -5.08
C LEU A 80 3.44 1.18 -5.36
N SER A 81 3.09 1.68 -6.55
CA SER A 81 3.25 3.09 -6.93
C SER A 81 1.99 3.90 -6.55
N GLY A 82 2.16 5.20 -6.28
CA GLY A 82 1.06 6.08 -5.93
C GLY A 82 1.34 6.94 -4.69
N GLY A 83 0.28 7.33 -4.00
CA GLY A 83 0.36 8.26 -2.87
C GLY A 83 1.12 7.73 -1.68
N ILE A 84 2.05 8.53 -1.15
CA ILE A 84 2.76 8.22 0.11
C ILE A 84 2.53 9.36 1.09
N THR A 85 3.15 10.51 0.84
CA THR A 85 3.04 11.70 1.68
C THR A 85 1.61 12.24 1.63
N GLY A 86 1.04 12.55 2.80
CA GLY A 86 -0.34 13.05 2.94
C GLY A 86 -1.43 12.05 2.55
N CYS A 87 -1.06 10.82 2.19
CA CYS A 87 -1.98 9.77 1.77
C CYS A 87 -2.18 8.71 2.88
N PRO A 88 -3.40 8.15 2.98
CA PRO A 88 -3.68 6.96 3.79
C PRO A 88 -2.68 5.83 3.48
N ASN A 89 -2.46 4.91 4.42
CA ASN A 89 -1.55 3.77 4.22
C ASN A 89 -2.24 2.66 3.42
N TRP A 90 -2.66 2.98 2.20
CA TRP A 90 -3.27 2.04 1.28
C TRP A 90 -2.30 0.91 0.90
N GLN A 91 -0.98 1.14 0.99
CA GLN A 91 0.02 0.10 0.76
C GLN A 91 -0.16 -1.06 1.73
N LEU A 92 -0.42 -0.79 3.00
CA LEU A 92 -0.72 -1.83 3.99
C LEU A 92 -2.00 -2.58 3.65
N GLN A 93 -3.07 -1.89 3.24
CA GLN A 93 -4.31 -2.54 2.77
C GLN A 93 -4.04 -3.49 1.59
N THR A 94 -3.23 -3.06 0.62
CA THR A 94 -2.86 -3.89 -0.53
C THR A 94 -2.02 -5.10 -0.13
N VAL A 95 -1.04 -4.92 0.75
CA VAL A 95 -0.21 -6.00 1.32
C VAL A 95 -1.10 -7.08 1.95
N LEU A 96 -2.07 -6.68 2.79
CA LEU A 96 -3.01 -7.60 3.43
C LEU A 96 -3.90 -8.33 2.42
N LYS A 97 -4.42 -7.61 1.42
CA LYS A 97 -5.28 -8.20 0.39
C LYS A 97 -4.51 -9.22 -0.47
N LEU A 98 -3.25 -8.94 -0.79
CA LEU A 98 -2.37 -9.87 -1.51
C LEU A 98 -2.03 -11.11 -0.67
N ASP A 99 -1.79 -10.92 0.63
CA ASP A 99 -1.56 -12.03 1.57
C ASP A 99 -2.80 -12.91 1.72
N ALA A 100 -3.98 -12.31 1.89
CA ALA A 100 -5.25 -13.02 2.08
C ALA A 100 -5.62 -13.93 0.90
N ILE A 101 -5.23 -13.56 -0.33
CA ILE A 101 -5.42 -14.41 -1.52
C ILE A 101 -4.28 -15.40 -1.75
N GLY A 102 -3.28 -15.44 -0.87
CA GLY A 102 -2.11 -16.32 -0.98
C GLY A 102 -1.20 -15.99 -2.16
N SER A 103 -1.06 -14.70 -2.49
CA SER A 103 -0.21 -14.25 -3.60
C SER A 103 1.24 -14.73 -3.42
N PRO A 104 1.86 -15.37 -4.42
CA PRO A 104 3.26 -15.77 -4.35
C PRO A 104 4.23 -14.61 -4.64
N ALA A 105 3.71 -13.44 -5.03
CA ALA A 105 4.53 -12.32 -5.48
C ALA A 105 5.24 -11.61 -4.33
N VAL A 106 6.44 -11.09 -4.62
CA VAL A 106 7.14 -10.17 -3.75
C VAL A 106 6.48 -8.79 -3.83
N VAL A 107 6.06 -8.25 -2.70
CA VAL A 107 5.52 -6.88 -2.62
C VAL A 107 6.67 -5.91 -2.41
N LEU A 108 6.85 -5.00 -3.37
CA LEU A 108 7.85 -3.95 -3.37
C LEU A 108 7.17 -2.65 -2.92
N ASN A 109 7.41 -2.26 -1.67
CA ASN A 109 6.75 -1.12 -1.04
C ASN A 109 7.69 0.09 -0.92
N PRO A 110 7.47 1.18 -1.67
CA PRO A 110 8.27 2.40 -1.55
C PRO A 110 7.97 3.19 -0.26
N ARG A 111 6.82 2.96 0.39
CA ARG A 111 6.47 3.64 1.64
C ARG A 111 7.28 3.08 2.81
N ARG A 112 8.34 3.80 3.19
CA ARG A 112 9.11 3.49 4.41
C ARG A 112 8.27 3.68 5.65
N ARG A 113 8.36 2.75 6.60
CA ARG A 113 7.81 2.91 7.95
C ARG A 113 8.46 4.09 8.68
N PHE A 114 9.77 4.25 8.48
CA PHE A 114 10.56 5.33 9.05
C PHE A 114 11.42 5.99 7.97
N PHE A 115 10.97 7.13 7.46
CA PHE A 115 11.77 7.93 6.56
C PHE A 115 12.79 8.77 7.36
N PRO A 116 14.10 8.70 7.05
CA PRO A 116 15.12 9.43 7.80
C PRO A 116 15.16 10.92 7.40
N THR A 117 14.14 11.67 7.80
CA THR A 117 14.00 13.11 7.53
C THR A 117 15.22 13.89 8.03
N GLY A 118 15.76 14.77 7.19
CA GLY A 118 16.93 15.59 7.52
C GLY A 118 18.28 14.90 7.33
N GLN A 119 18.32 13.59 7.04
CA GLN A 119 19.57 12.93 6.70
C GLN A 119 19.99 13.26 5.25
N PRO A 120 21.21 13.77 5.02
CA PRO A 120 21.72 13.98 3.67
C PRO A 120 21.71 12.67 2.87
N GLY A 121 21.14 12.71 1.66
CA GLY A 121 21.12 11.55 0.77
C GLY A 121 19.92 10.61 0.93
N ALA A 122 19.13 10.72 2.00
CA ALA A 122 17.92 9.90 2.20
C ALA A 122 16.95 9.95 1.00
N LEU A 123 16.71 11.15 0.47
CA LEU A 123 15.88 11.34 -0.72
C LEU A 123 16.51 10.72 -1.97
N ARG A 124 17.83 10.84 -2.15
CA ARG A 124 18.53 10.23 -3.29
C ARG A 124 18.45 8.71 -3.20
N GLU A 125 18.64 8.13 -2.02
CA GLU A 125 18.49 6.70 -1.79
C GLU A 125 17.06 6.24 -2.07
N GLN A 126 16.06 7.00 -1.64
CA GLN A 126 14.65 6.72 -1.95
C GLN A 126 14.40 6.70 -3.45
N ILE A 127 14.76 7.77 -4.16
CA ILE A 127 14.54 7.88 -5.61
C ILE A 127 15.30 6.77 -6.36
N THR A 128 16.54 6.51 -5.96
CA THR A 128 17.37 5.46 -6.58
C THR A 128 16.74 4.09 -6.34
N TRP A 129 16.27 3.84 -5.11
CA TRP A 129 15.57 2.63 -4.78
C TRP A 129 14.25 2.51 -5.50
N GLU A 130 13.44 3.55 -5.68
CA GLU A 130 12.15 3.46 -6.38
C GLU A 130 12.34 3.15 -7.86
N TYR A 131 13.38 3.74 -8.46
CA TYR A 131 13.66 3.64 -9.90
C TYR A 131 13.86 2.19 -10.37
N GLU A 132 14.65 1.37 -9.66
CA GLU A 132 15.01 0.01 -10.11
C GLU A 132 13.93 -1.07 -9.94
N PRO A 133 13.19 -1.17 -8.83
CA PRO A 133 12.09 -2.09 -8.65
C PRO A 133 10.87 -1.69 -9.48
N LEU A 134 10.54 -0.39 -9.63
CA LEU A 134 9.44 0.07 -10.50
C LEU A 134 9.67 -0.34 -11.96
N ARG A 135 10.86 -0.01 -12.47
CA ARG A 135 11.71 -0.91 -13.28
C ARG A 135 11.23 -2.27 -13.73
N ARG A 136 11.45 -3.17 -12.79
CA ARG A 136 11.67 -4.61 -12.95
C ARG A 136 10.47 -5.40 -12.47
N ALA A 137 9.52 -4.74 -11.82
CA ALA A 137 8.32 -5.38 -11.30
C ALA A 137 7.48 -5.95 -12.45
N ASP A 138 6.98 -7.17 -12.24
CA ASP A 138 6.11 -7.84 -13.21
C ASP A 138 4.73 -7.16 -13.27
N VAL A 139 4.27 -6.66 -12.12
CA VAL A 139 3.04 -5.90 -11.99
C VAL A 139 3.32 -4.58 -11.28
N ILE A 140 2.77 -3.51 -11.82
CA ILE A 140 2.77 -2.20 -11.18
C ILE A 140 1.32 -1.90 -10.79
N LEU A 141 1.08 -1.76 -9.50
CA LEU A 141 -0.20 -1.32 -8.95
C LEU A 141 -0.08 0.15 -8.58
N MET A 142 -0.91 0.99 -9.20
CA MET A 142 -0.95 2.43 -8.99
C MET A 142 -2.24 2.82 -8.27
N TRP A 143 -2.12 3.51 -7.13
CA TRP A 143 -3.28 4.04 -6.41
C TRP A 143 -3.19 5.55 -6.18
N PHE A 144 -4.19 6.27 -6.70
CA PHE A 144 -4.36 7.71 -6.52
C PHE A 144 -5.33 8.02 -5.36
N CYS A 145 -4.90 8.87 -4.44
CA CYS A 145 -5.62 9.21 -3.21
C CYS A 145 -6.25 10.60 -3.36
N GLU A 146 -7.39 10.85 -2.71
CA GLU A 146 -8.09 12.14 -2.86
C GLU A 146 -7.42 13.29 -2.11
N GLN A 147 -6.59 12.98 -1.11
CA GLN A 147 -6.06 13.94 -0.15
C GLN A 147 -4.96 14.84 -0.75
N GLU A 148 -4.22 14.34 -1.74
CA GLU A 148 -3.03 14.99 -2.26
C GLU A 148 -2.93 14.83 -3.78
N ILE A 149 -2.41 15.86 -4.45
CA ILE A 149 -1.96 15.70 -5.84
C ILE A 149 -0.65 14.90 -5.81
N GLN A 150 -0.57 13.87 -6.66
CA GLN A 150 0.53 12.90 -6.65
C GLN A 150 1.38 13.04 -7.93
N PRO A 151 2.12 14.16 -8.12
CA PRO A 151 2.73 14.49 -9.40
C PRO A 151 3.79 13.48 -9.85
N ILE A 152 4.56 12.90 -8.91
CA ILE A 152 5.55 11.87 -9.21
C ILE A 152 4.84 10.61 -9.76
N ALA A 153 3.78 10.15 -9.10
CA ALA A 153 3.00 8.99 -9.56
C ALA A 153 2.33 9.24 -10.92
N LEU A 154 1.88 10.47 -11.21
CA LEU A 154 1.36 10.85 -12.53
C LEU A 154 2.45 10.80 -13.61
N CYS A 155 3.65 11.30 -13.30
CA CYS A 155 4.81 11.18 -14.20
C CYS A 155 5.20 9.72 -14.44
N GLU A 156 5.21 8.88 -13.40
CA GLU A 156 5.46 7.43 -13.51
C GLU A 156 4.41 6.76 -14.40
N LEU A 157 3.12 7.04 -14.21
CA LEU A 157 2.04 6.53 -15.04
C LEU A 157 2.26 6.92 -16.51
N GLY A 158 2.58 8.18 -16.78
CA GLY A 158 2.89 8.67 -18.14
C GLY A 158 4.09 7.96 -18.76
N ALA A 159 5.16 7.75 -17.98
CA ALA A 159 6.35 7.04 -18.43
C ALA A 159 6.06 5.57 -18.77
N HIS A 160 5.23 4.89 -17.98
CA HIS A 160 4.83 3.50 -18.24
C HIS A 160 3.88 3.37 -19.42
N ALA A 161 2.93 4.31 -19.57
CA ALA A 161 2.06 4.39 -20.74
C ALA A 161 2.87 4.55 -22.03
N ALA A 162 3.88 5.43 -22.04
CA ALA A 162 4.76 5.64 -23.19
C ALA A 162 5.61 4.41 -23.53
N ARG A 163 5.97 3.59 -22.53
CA ARG A 163 6.72 2.33 -22.73
C ARG A 163 5.84 1.16 -23.14
N GLY A 164 4.51 1.31 -23.12
CA GLY A 164 3.56 0.23 -23.37
C GLY A 164 3.38 -0.73 -22.18
N THR A 165 3.94 -0.41 -21.00
CA THR A 165 3.63 -1.12 -19.77
C THR A 165 2.18 -0.84 -19.38
N ARG A 166 1.46 -1.86 -18.89
CA ARG A 166 0.05 -1.74 -18.49
C ARG A 166 -0.06 -1.87 -16.97
N PRO A 167 0.13 -0.78 -16.20
CA PRO A 167 -0.10 -0.79 -14.77
C PRO A 167 -1.59 -1.03 -14.45
N ALA A 168 -1.86 -1.69 -13.33
CA ALA A 168 -3.20 -1.74 -12.76
C ALA A 168 -3.44 -0.43 -12.00
N VAL A 169 -4.31 0.42 -12.52
CA VAL A 169 -4.56 1.77 -11.97
C VAL A 169 -5.90 1.82 -11.24
N GLY A 170 -5.87 2.30 -10.01
CA GLY A 170 -7.04 2.66 -9.23
C GLY A 170 -6.93 4.09 -8.71
N ALA A 171 -8.07 4.69 -8.41
CA ALA A 171 -8.16 6.03 -7.87
C ALA A 171 -9.31 6.10 -6.88
N HIS A 172 -9.19 6.94 -5.86
CA HIS A 172 -10.30 7.24 -4.98
C HIS A 172 -11.48 7.83 -5.80
N PRO A 173 -12.74 7.41 -5.56
CA PRO A 173 -13.88 7.79 -6.41
C PRO A 173 -14.07 9.30 -6.60
N THR A 174 -13.75 10.09 -5.57
CA THR A 174 -13.91 11.55 -5.56
C THR A 174 -12.91 12.29 -6.45
N ILE A 175 -11.79 11.66 -6.83
CA ILE A 175 -10.80 12.25 -7.76
C ILE A 175 -11.46 12.52 -9.12
N ARG A 176 -12.45 11.70 -9.52
CA ARG A 176 -13.21 11.91 -10.76
C ARG A 176 -13.98 13.24 -10.72
N ASP A 177 -14.52 13.61 -9.56
CA ASP A 177 -15.38 14.77 -9.42
C ASP A 177 -14.57 16.08 -9.49
N ALA A 178 -13.32 16.06 -8.99
CA ALA A 178 -12.38 17.17 -9.10
C ALA A 178 -11.91 17.41 -10.55
N TRP A 179 -11.79 16.37 -11.36
CA TRP A 179 -11.46 16.51 -12.80
C TRP A 179 -12.60 17.15 -13.61
N THR A 180 -13.86 16.84 -13.28
CA THR A 180 -15.02 17.49 -13.91
C THR A 180 -15.17 18.98 -13.58
N SER A 181 -14.63 19.44 -12.45
CA SER A 181 -14.60 20.88 -12.15
C SER A 181 -13.43 21.58 -12.86
N TRP A 182 -12.31 20.90 -13.07
CA TRP A 182 -11.16 21.42 -13.81
C TRP A 182 -11.42 21.61 -15.32
N SER A 183 -12.25 20.76 -15.93
CA SER A 183 -12.71 20.97 -17.32
C SER A 183 -13.65 22.18 -17.49
N ASN A 184 -14.14 22.78 -16.40
CA ASN A 184 -14.81 24.08 -16.42
C ASN A 184 -13.85 25.27 -16.23
N CYS A 185 -12.56 25.03 -16.00
CA CYS A 185 -11.53 26.08 -15.94
C CYS A 185 -11.08 26.49 -17.36
N GLY A 186 -12.01 26.95 -18.20
CA GLY A 186 -11.81 27.93 -19.28
C GLY A 186 -10.56 27.90 -20.19
N TRP A 187 -9.84 26.79 -20.34
CA TRP A 187 -8.75 26.72 -21.32
C TRP A 187 -9.35 26.76 -22.73
N PRO A 188 -8.87 27.64 -23.63
CA PRO A 188 -9.33 27.63 -25.01
C PRO A 188 -9.01 26.30 -25.65
N ALA A 189 -9.97 25.73 -26.39
CA ALA A 189 -9.77 24.52 -27.16
C ALA A 189 -8.55 24.70 -28.09
N PRO A 190 -7.72 23.66 -28.28
CA PRO A 190 -6.58 23.75 -29.19
C PRO A 190 -7.09 24.05 -30.60
N MET A 191 -6.43 25.00 -31.28
CA MET A 191 -6.65 25.26 -32.72
C MET A 191 -6.18 24.08 -33.57
#